data_AF-A0A4R4WL73-F1
#
_entry.id   AF-A0A4R4WL73-F1
#
_cell.length_a   1.000
_cell.length_b   1.000
_cell.length_c   1.000
_cell.angle_alpha   90.00
_cell.angle_beta   90.00
_cell.angle_gamma   90.00
#
_symmetry.space_group_name_H-M   'P 1'
#
loop_
_entity.id
_entity.type
_entity.pdbx_description
1 polymer ?
#
loop_
_entity_poly.entity_id
_entity_poly.type
_entity_poly.pdbx_seq_one_letter_code
_entity_poly.pdbx_strand_id
1 'polypeptide(L)'
;MVMMTGSLAVRGTVVWLTPQQGGRVSGPPEPDYDYDYTATAYLPPRTADDGQAGIALREFAPGAWRTPAEGILVPAYGHRAQQVIPGCIVVITEGTRPVGLLTVEEVHALASDGSRVLPAATETPLPDLTAARSTSEPPYRHSTAASRWASKHSSDGQLANL
;
A
#
# COMPACT_ATOMS: atom_id res chain seq x y z
N MET A 1 -4.96 9.12 -7.57
CA MET A 1 -4.86 10.58 -7.28
C MET A 1 -6.07 10.98 -6.45
N VAL A 2 -5.87 11.66 -5.32
CA VAL A 2 -6.98 12.08 -4.44
C VAL A 2 -6.84 13.57 -4.12
N MET A 3 -7.94 14.32 -4.25
CA MET A 3 -8.00 15.71 -3.83
C MET A 3 -8.27 15.79 -2.33
N MET A 4 -7.46 16.56 -1.61
CA MET A 4 -7.61 16.78 -0.18
C MET A 4 -8.69 17.83 0.09
N THR A 5 -9.95 17.44 -0.08
CA THR A 5 -11.14 18.22 0.30
C THR A 5 -11.59 17.92 1.73
N GLY A 6 -11.17 16.77 2.26
CA GLY A 6 -11.27 16.32 3.65
C GLY A 6 -9.99 15.59 4.07
N SER A 7 -10.05 14.84 5.16
CA SER A 7 -8.88 14.09 5.66
C SER A 7 -8.53 12.93 4.73
N LEU A 8 -7.24 12.59 4.66
CA LEU A 8 -6.72 11.49 3.87
C LEU A 8 -5.93 10.53 4.78
N ALA A 9 -6.16 9.23 4.64
CA ALA A 9 -5.22 8.24 5.14
C ALA A 9 -4.08 8.08 4.13
N VAL A 10 -2.86 8.08 4.63
CA VAL A 10 -1.66 7.88 3.83
C VAL A 10 -0.81 6.77 4.45
N ARG A 11 -0.15 5.99 3.60
CA ARG A 11 0.93 5.08 4.01
C ARG A 11 2.18 5.46 3.26
N GLY A 12 3.33 5.35 3.89
CA GLY A 12 4.59 5.66 3.24
C GLY A 12 5.80 5.40 4.10
N THR A 13 6.92 5.99 3.72
CA THR A 13 8.17 5.93 4.47
C THR A 13 8.47 7.30 5.07
N VAL A 14 8.59 7.39 6.39
CA VAL A 14 9.04 8.59 7.08
C VAL A 14 10.57 8.56 7.24
N VAL A 15 11.19 9.73 7.07
CA VAL A 15 12.60 10.00 7.33
C VAL A 15 12.68 11.21 8.24
N TRP A 16 13.30 11.07 9.40
CA TRP A 16 13.54 12.17 10.32
C TRP A 16 14.85 12.88 9.97
N LEU A 17 14.82 14.20 10.00
CA LEU A 17 15.99 15.02 9.68
C LEU A 17 16.96 15.01 10.86
N THR A 18 18.26 14.89 10.55
CA THR A 18 19.30 15.02 11.58
C THR A 18 19.41 16.48 12.05
N PRO A 19 20.05 16.75 13.20
CA PRO A 19 20.27 18.12 13.65
C PRO A 19 21.01 18.98 12.61
N GLN A 20 21.95 18.38 11.87
CA GLN A 20 22.71 19.05 10.81
C GLN A 20 21.85 19.41 9.59
N GLN A 21 20.74 18.70 9.39
CA GLN A 21 19.73 19.00 8.36
C GLN A 21 18.63 19.93 8.88
N GLY A 22 18.74 20.45 10.11
CA GLY A 22 17.77 21.34 10.75
C GLY A 22 16.68 20.61 11.55
N GLY A 23 16.79 19.29 11.72
CA GLY A 23 15.84 18.49 12.48
C GLY A 23 16.04 18.55 14.00
N ARG A 24 15.44 17.58 14.69
CA ARG A 24 15.43 17.54 16.17
C ARG A 24 16.81 17.19 16.72
N VAL A 25 17.28 17.97 17.69
CA VAL A 25 18.50 17.66 18.46
C VAL A 25 18.33 16.38 19.27
N SER A 26 17.10 16.07 19.71
CA SER A 26 16.78 14.85 20.44
C SER A 26 16.86 13.58 19.59
N GLY A 27 16.96 13.70 18.27
CA GLY A 27 16.76 12.58 17.35
C GLY A 27 15.28 12.34 16.98
N PRO A 28 14.98 11.21 16.32
CA PRO A 28 13.64 10.84 15.90
C PRO A 28 12.65 10.81 17.07
N PRO A 29 11.36 11.04 16.82
CA PRO A 29 10.34 10.85 17.85
C PRO A 29 10.32 9.42 18.38
N GLU A 30 10.06 9.31 19.67
CA GLU A 30 9.78 8.06 20.38
C GLU A 30 8.36 8.16 20.95
N PRO A 31 7.30 8.10 20.12
CA PRO A 31 5.96 8.07 20.65
C PRO A 31 5.76 6.78 21.44
N ASP A 32 5.07 6.89 22.57
CA ASP A 32 4.55 5.73 23.28
C ASP A 32 3.60 4.96 22.34
N TYR A 33 3.59 3.63 22.43
CA TYR A 33 2.80 2.76 21.54
C TYR A 33 1.31 3.10 21.47
N ASP A 34 0.77 3.77 22.50
CA ASP A 34 -0.64 4.15 22.61
C ASP A 34 -0.96 5.51 21.96
N TYR A 35 0.04 6.27 21.49
CA TYR A 35 -0.16 7.62 20.98
C TYR A 35 0.40 7.81 19.56
N ASP A 36 -0.43 8.41 18.69
CA ASP A 36 0.01 8.90 17.39
C ASP A 36 0.95 10.10 17.58
N TYR A 37 2.04 10.17 16.81
CA TYR A 37 2.85 11.38 16.71
C TYR A 37 2.07 12.42 15.89
N THR A 38 1.72 13.54 16.51
CA THR A 38 0.97 14.62 15.85
C THR A 38 1.86 15.83 15.61
N ALA A 39 1.76 16.40 14.42
CA ALA A 39 2.57 17.54 13.99
C ALA A 39 1.83 18.38 12.94
N THR A 40 2.42 19.53 12.63
CA THR A 40 2.08 20.29 11.42
C THR A 40 2.86 19.73 10.23
N ALA A 41 2.38 20.00 9.04
CA ALA A 41 3.04 19.60 7.81
C ALA A 41 2.67 20.56 6.67
N TYR A 42 3.38 20.46 5.56
CA TYR A 42 2.97 21.06 4.29
C TYR A 42 3.33 20.15 3.13
N LEU A 43 2.64 20.33 1.99
CA LEU A 43 2.99 19.62 0.75
C LEU A 43 3.47 20.64 -0.29
N PRO A 44 4.68 20.48 -0.85
CA PRO A 44 5.15 21.30 -1.96
C PRO A 44 4.13 21.35 -3.12
N PRO A 45 3.99 22.48 -3.82
CA PRO A 45 4.83 23.69 -3.74
C PRO A 45 4.48 24.63 -2.56
N ARG A 46 3.55 24.26 -1.67
CA ARG A 46 3.31 25.05 -0.45
C ARG A 46 4.50 25.01 0.47
N THR A 47 4.50 25.96 1.39
CA THR A 47 5.50 26.17 2.43
C THR A 47 4.84 26.13 3.79
N ALA A 48 5.66 26.15 4.85
CA ALA A 48 5.16 26.20 6.21
C ALA A 48 4.33 27.47 6.52
N ASP A 49 4.49 28.54 5.74
CA ASP A 49 3.82 29.83 5.98
C ASP A 49 2.47 29.97 5.26
N ASP A 50 2.32 29.34 4.08
CA ASP A 50 1.19 29.58 3.16
C ASP A 50 0.31 28.36 2.89
N GLY A 51 0.65 27.18 3.41
CA GLY A 51 -0.16 25.98 3.22
C GLY A 51 0.18 24.88 4.20
N GLN A 52 -0.48 24.92 5.36
CA GLN A 52 -0.33 23.89 6.38
C GLN A 52 -1.38 22.78 6.26
N ALA A 53 -1.00 21.60 6.71
CA ALA A 53 -1.85 20.46 7.01
C ALA A 53 -1.49 19.98 8.42
N GLY A 54 -2.44 19.38 9.12
CA GLY A 54 -2.14 18.54 10.27
C GLY A 54 -1.72 17.15 9.78
N ILE A 55 -0.80 16.52 10.50
CA ILE A 55 -0.46 15.12 10.30
C ILE A 55 -0.46 14.38 11.65
N ALA A 56 -1.09 13.20 11.67
CA ALA A 56 -0.90 12.21 12.72
C ALA A 56 -0.20 11.01 12.11
N LEU A 57 0.87 10.52 12.72
CA LEU A 57 1.68 9.38 12.27
C LEU A 57 1.65 8.26 13.32
N ARG A 58 1.60 7.02 12.84
CA ARG A 58 1.59 5.81 13.66
C ARG A 58 2.34 4.68 12.97
N GLU A 59 2.51 3.59 13.71
CA GLU A 59 3.14 2.35 13.23
C GLU A 59 4.57 2.51 12.71
N PHE A 60 5.27 3.55 13.17
CA PHE A 60 6.67 3.78 12.84
C PHE A 60 7.56 3.35 14.01
N ALA A 61 8.74 2.81 13.71
CA ALA A 61 9.65 2.33 14.75
C ALA A 61 10.17 3.50 15.61
N PRO A 62 9.93 3.51 16.93
CA PRO A 62 10.44 4.55 17.83
C PRO A 62 11.96 4.70 17.73
N GLY A 63 12.45 5.94 17.66
CA GLY A 63 13.88 6.23 17.57
C GLY A 63 14.54 5.89 16.22
N ALA A 64 13.82 5.27 15.27
CA ALA A 64 14.36 4.95 13.96
C ALA A 64 14.36 6.18 13.05
N TRP A 65 15.50 6.49 12.44
CA TRP A 65 15.65 7.60 11.50
C TRP A 65 14.85 7.46 10.22
N ARG A 66 14.58 6.22 9.81
CA ARG A 66 13.79 5.87 8.62
C ARG A 66 12.98 4.63 8.88
N THR A 67 11.69 4.69 8.61
CA THR A 67 10.77 3.58 8.90
C THR A 67 9.47 3.77 8.11
N PRO A 68 8.77 2.68 7.74
CA PRO A 68 7.39 2.79 7.27
C PRO A 68 6.50 3.47 8.32
N ALA A 69 5.46 4.15 7.86
CA ALA A 69 4.47 4.78 8.74
C ALA A 69 3.10 4.81 8.06
N GLU A 70 2.05 4.71 8.86
CA GLU A 70 0.71 5.14 8.47
C GLU A 70 0.44 6.53 9.03
N GLY A 71 -0.41 7.30 8.35
CA GLY A 71 -0.79 8.60 8.84
C GLY A 71 -2.13 9.11 8.36
N ILE A 72 -2.61 10.14 9.03
CA ILE A 72 -3.80 10.90 8.67
C ILE A 72 -3.37 12.32 8.36
N LEU A 73 -3.59 12.76 7.13
CA LEU A 73 -3.43 14.14 6.70
C LEU A 73 -4.75 14.87 6.86
N VAL A 74 -4.72 16.01 7.54
CA VAL A 74 -5.90 16.85 7.81
C VAL A 74 -5.68 18.22 7.18
N PRO A 75 -6.55 18.69 6.27
CA PRO A 75 -6.34 19.98 5.62
C PRO A 75 -6.59 21.12 6.61
N ALA A 76 -5.72 22.12 6.62
CA ALA A 76 -5.99 23.34 7.37
C ALA A 76 -7.20 24.08 6.77
N TYR A 77 -7.86 24.89 7.61
CA TYR A 77 -8.98 25.72 7.20
C TYR A 77 -8.56 26.66 6.06
N GLY A 78 -9.35 26.71 4.98
CA GLY A 78 -9.03 27.53 3.79
C GLY A 78 -7.99 26.93 2.83
N HIS A 79 -7.28 25.86 3.21
CA HIS A 79 -6.29 25.17 2.36
C HIS A 79 -6.83 23.86 1.79
N ARG A 80 -8.11 23.85 1.43
CA ARG A 80 -8.77 22.69 0.80
C ARG A 80 -8.41 22.64 -0.70
N ALA A 81 -8.38 21.42 -1.25
CA ALA A 81 -8.01 21.12 -2.64
C ALA A 81 -6.50 21.00 -2.94
N GLN A 82 -5.71 20.52 -1.98
CA GLN A 82 -4.35 20.07 -2.27
C GLN A 82 -4.36 18.67 -2.87
N GLN A 83 -3.62 18.45 -3.96
CA GLN A 83 -3.54 17.14 -4.59
C GLN A 83 -2.50 16.28 -3.86
N VAL A 84 -2.91 15.07 -3.42
CA VAL A 84 -1.99 14.09 -2.83
C VAL A 84 -2.02 12.82 -3.68
N ILE A 85 -0.83 12.41 -4.12
CA ILE A 85 -0.61 11.20 -4.91
C ILE A 85 0.56 10.40 -4.34
N PRO A 86 0.61 9.08 -4.57
CA PRO A 86 1.86 8.34 -4.37
C PRO A 86 3.05 9.03 -5.05
N GLY A 87 4.16 9.11 -4.35
CA GLY A 87 5.37 9.87 -4.72
C GLY A 87 5.42 11.29 -4.17
N CYS A 88 4.31 11.84 -3.65
CA CYS A 88 4.34 13.13 -2.97
C CYS A 88 5.24 13.09 -1.72
N ILE A 89 5.92 14.20 -1.46
CA ILE A 89 6.62 14.43 -0.20
C ILE A 89 5.74 15.31 0.68
N VAL A 90 5.42 14.81 1.86
CA VAL A 90 4.85 15.63 2.94
C VAL A 90 6.02 16.06 3.82
N VAL A 91 6.21 17.36 3.98
CA VAL A 91 7.22 17.91 4.89
C VAL A 91 6.58 18.05 6.27
N ILE A 92 7.09 17.32 7.24
CA ILE A 92 6.63 17.34 8.63
C ILE A 92 7.37 18.46 9.36
N THR A 93 6.63 19.30 10.06
CA THR A 93 7.17 20.47 10.76
C THR A 93 6.76 20.50 12.22
N GLU A 94 7.63 21.08 13.04
CA GLU A 94 7.30 21.54 14.39
C GLU A 94 7.32 23.07 14.37
N GLY A 95 6.13 23.69 14.39
CA GLY A 95 5.99 25.08 13.99
C GLY A 95 6.36 25.23 12.51
N THR A 96 7.24 26.18 12.19
CA THR A 96 7.73 26.40 10.81
C THR A 96 8.98 25.59 10.45
N ARG A 97 9.57 24.88 11.42
CA ARG A 97 10.83 24.15 11.23
C ARG A 97 10.57 22.75 10.67
N PRO A 98 11.13 22.37 9.51
CA PRO A 98 11.11 20.99 9.04
C PRO A 98 11.84 20.05 9.99
N VAL A 99 11.21 18.93 10.35
CA VAL A 99 11.78 17.91 11.23
C VAL A 99 11.78 16.51 10.61
N GLY A 100 10.98 16.31 9.57
CA GLY A 100 10.90 15.03 8.87
C GLY A 100 10.25 15.15 7.51
N LEU A 101 10.36 14.08 6.73
CA LEU A 101 9.79 13.94 5.41
C LEU A 101 9.05 12.61 5.35
N LEU A 102 7.81 12.61 4.87
CA LEU A 102 7.07 11.40 4.53
C LEU A 102 6.95 11.30 3.02
N THR A 103 7.53 10.25 2.44
CA THR A 103 7.27 9.87 1.06
C THR A 103 6.01 9.04 1.00
N VAL A 104 4.97 9.58 0.39
CA VAL A 104 3.66 8.92 0.28
C VAL A 104 3.74 7.77 -0.72
N GLU A 105 3.29 6.58 -0.31
CA GLU A 105 3.21 5.38 -1.15
C GLU A 105 1.76 5.04 -1.49
N GLU A 106 0.83 5.24 -0.55
CA GLU A 106 -0.60 4.98 -0.72
C GLU A 106 -1.42 6.14 -0.16
N VAL A 107 -2.61 6.37 -0.75
CA VAL A 107 -3.53 7.44 -0.36
C VAL A 107 -4.96 6.94 -0.44
N HIS A 108 -5.72 7.13 0.63
CA HIS A 108 -7.14 6.82 0.71
C HIS A 108 -7.92 8.03 1.25
N ALA A 109 -9.05 8.35 0.64
CA ALA A 109 -9.95 9.34 1.20
C ALA A 109 -10.58 8.81 2.50
N LEU A 110 -10.76 9.69 3.49
CA LEU A 110 -11.50 9.37 4.70
C LEU A 110 -12.90 9.97 4.64
N ALA A 111 -13.88 9.21 5.12
CA ALA A 111 -15.22 9.71 5.38
C ALA A 111 -15.21 10.64 6.62
N SER A 112 -16.32 11.33 6.86
CA SER A 112 -16.45 12.25 8.01
C SER A 112 -16.33 11.56 9.36
N ASP A 113 -16.58 10.25 9.43
CA ASP A 113 -16.42 9.41 10.62
C ASP A 113 -14.99 8.85 10.79
N GLY A 114 -14.07 9.18 9.87
CA GLY A 114 -12.69 8.70 9.90
C GLY A 114 -12.47 7.33 9.25
N SER A 115 -13.52 6.68 8.73
CA SER A 115 -13.39 5.40 8.00
C SER A 115 -12.79 5.61 6.60
N ARG A 116 -12.08 4.60 6.08
CA ARG A 116 -11.53 4.64 4.71
C ARG A 116 -12.69 4.53 3.72
N VAL A 117 -12.80 5.49 2.81
CA VAL A 117 -13.73 5.41 1.67
C VAL A 117 -13.13 4.42 0.68
N LEU A 118 -13.64 3.19 0.70
CA LEU A 118 -13.31 2.23 -0.34
C LEU A 118 -14.00 2.66 -1.64
N PRO A 119 -13.29 2.69 -2.78
CA PRO A 119 -13.97 2.85 -4.05
C PRO A 119 -15.00 1.74 -4.18
N ALA A 120 -16.23 2.09 -4.56
CA ALA A 120 -17.26 1.10 -4.84
C ALA A 120 -16.67 0.06 -5.79
N ALA A 121 -16.70 -1.22 -5.40
CA ALA A 121 -16.31 -2.30 -6.28
C ALA A 121 -17.08 -2.09 -7.58
N THR A 122 -16.36 -1.92 -8.69
CA THR A 122 -17.01 -1.91 -9.99
C THR A 122 -17.70 -3.27 -10.08
N GLU A 123 -19.04 -3.28 -10.01
CA GLU A 123 -19.83 -4.46 -10.31
C GLU A 123 -19.49 -4.82 -11.75
N THR A 124 -18.53 -5.72 -11.93
CA THR A 124 -18.40 -6.46 -13.17
C THR A 124 -19.75 -7.16 -13.34
N PRO A 125 -20.52 -6.88 -14.40
CA PRO A 125 -21.76 -7.60 -14.62
C PRO A 125 -21.41 -9.08 -14.68
N LEU A 126 -21.90 -9.85 -13.71
CA LEU A 126 -21.89 -11.30 -13.80
C LEU A 126 -22.55 -11.66 -15.14
N PRO A 127 -21.89 -12.40 -16.04
CA PRO A 127 -22.55 -12.86 -17.25
C PRO A 127 -23.76 -13.68 -16.82
N ASP A 128 -24.92 -13.24 -17.31
CA ASP A 128 -26.23 -13.83 -17.10
C ASP A 128 -26.16 -15.34 -17.41
N LEU A 129 -26.16 -16.17 -16.37
CA LEU A 129 -26.13 -17.64 -16.48
C LEU A 129 -27.48 -18.23 -16.93
N THR A 130 -28.37 -17.42 -17.48
CA THR A 130 -29.77 -17.79 -17.75
C THR A 130 -30.09 -18.11 -19.21
N ALA A 131 -29.10 -18.32 -20.07
CA ALA A 131 -29.34 -18.69 -21.47
C ALA A 131 -28.40 -19.81 -21.96
N ALA A 132 -28.81 -21.07 -21.75
CA ALA A 132 -28.83 -22.16 -22.75
C ALA A 132 -28.96 -23.53 -22.04
N ARG A 133 -30.19 -23.93 -21.72
CA ARG A 133 -30.52 -25.36 -21.69
C ARG A 133 -30.73 -25.83 -23.14
N SER A 134 -30.29 -27.07 -23.36
CA SER A 134 -30.48 -27.99 -24.49
C SER A 134 -29.75 -27.70 -25.81
N THR A 135 -28.58 -28.34 -25.95
CA THR A 135 -28.26 -29.12 -27.15
C THR A 135 -27.72 -30.49 -26.71
N SER A 136 -28.31 -31.54 -27.27
CA SER A 136 -28.10 -32.96 -26.94
C SER A 136 -26.64 -33.40 -27.00
N GLU A 137 -26.13 -33.89 -25.87
CA GLU A 137 -24.87 -34.63 -25.81
C GLU A 137 -25.11 -36.11 -26.18
N PRO A 138 -24.45 -36.66 -27.20
CA PRO A 138 -24.53 -38.10 -27.48
C PRO A 138 -23.78 -38.88 -26.38
N PRO A 139 -24.25 -40.10 -26.02
CA PRO A 139 -23.76 -40.81 -24.86
C PRO A 139 -22.26 -41.11 -24.95
N TYR A 140 -21.56 -40.75 -23.88
CA TYR A 140 -20.14 -41.01 -23.63
C TYR A 140 -19.77 -42.46 -23.96
N ARG A 141 -18.97 -42.67 -25.00
CA ARG A 141 -18.33 -43.97 -25.28
C ARG A 141 -17.06 -44.07 -24.45
N HIS A 142 -17.05 -45.00 -23.49
CA HIS A 142 -15.81 -45.41 -22.82
C HIS A 142 -14.84 -46.01 -23.84
N SER A 143 -13.73 -45.31 -24.11
CA SER A 143 -12.58 -45.85 -24.85
C SER A 143 -11.79 -46.78 -23.93
N THR A 144 -12.01 -48.09 -24.05
CA THR A 144 -11.11 -49.11 -23.48
C THR A 144 -9.95 -49.36 -24.43
N ALA A 145 -8.87 -48.60 -24.30
CA ALA A 145 -7.58 -48.94 -24.90
C ALA A 145 -6.56 -49.17 -23.79
N ALA A 146 -6.50 -50.42 -23.32
CA ALA A 146 -5.42 -50.91 -22.47
C ALA A 146 -4.15 -51.03 -23.32
N SER A 147 -3.16 -50.16 -23.10
CA SER A 147 -1.82 -50.40 -23.62
C SER A 147 -1.17 -51.53 -22.83
N ARG A 148 -1.06 -52.67 -23.51
CA ARG A 148 -0.38 -53.90 -23.08
C ARG A 148 1.10 -53.61 -22.82
N TRP A 149 1.53 -53.65 -21.56
CA TRP A 149 2.93 -53.97 -21.25
C TRP A 149 3.11 -55.49 -21.36
N ALA A 150 3.76 -55.91 -22.44
CA ALA A 150 4.30 -57.26 -22.56
C ALA A 150 5.83 -57.17 -22.40
N SER A 151 6.30 -57.63 -21.25
CA SER A 151 7.69 -57.96 -21.00
C SER A 151 8.10 -59.17 -21.86
N LYS A 152 9.26 -59.11 -22.51
CA LYS A 152 10.05 -60.31 -22.83
C LYS A 152 11.53 -60.01 -22.58
N HIS A 153 12.04 -60.64 -21.52
CA HIS A 153 13.46 -60.93 -21.31
C HIS A 153 13.98 -61.88 -22.40
N SER A 154 15.28 -61.76 -22.72
CA SER A 154 16.27 -62.81 -23.07
C SER A 154 17.56 -62.07 -23.48
N SER A 155 18.56 -61.88 -22.61
CA SER A 155 19.67 -62.78 -22.23
C SER A 155 20.84 -62.80 -23.24
N ASP A 156 21.99 -62.29 -22.78
CA ASP A 156 23.37 -62.83 -22.86
C ASP A 156 24.33 -61.64 -22.78
N GLY A 157 25.15 -61.53 -21.72
CA GLY A 157 26.48 -62.13 -21.64
C GLY A 157 27.49 -61.19 -22.33
N GLN A 158 28.67 -60.83 -21.84
CA GLN A 158 29.52 -61.30 -20.76
C GLN A 158 30.76 -60.37 -20.77
N LEU A 159 31.27 -59.99 -19.59
CA LEU A 159 32.67 -59.58 -19.26
C LEU A 159 33.42 -58.53 -20.13
N ALA A 160 33.96 -57.48 -19.49
CA ALA A 160 35.35 -57.44 -19.02
C ALA A 160 35.83 -56.00 -18.71
N ASN A 161 36.65 -55.92 -17.66
CA ASN A 161 37.44 -54.77 -17.21
C ASN A 161 38.19 -54.04 -18.33
N LEU A 162 38.38 -52.74 -18.14
CA LEU A 162 39.71 -52.09 -18.05
C LEU A 162 39.59 -50.83 -17.18
#